data_AF-A0A401TAK8-F1
#
_entry.id   AF-A0A401TAK8-F1
#
_cell.length_a   1.000
_cell.length_b   1.000
_cell.length_c   1.000
_cell.angle_alpha   90.00
_cell.angle_beta   90.00
_cell.angle_gamma   90.00
#
_symmetry.space_group_name_H-M   'P 1'
#
loop_
_entity.id
_entity.type
_entity.pdbx_description
1 polymer ?
#
loop_
_entity_poly.entity_id
_entity_poly.type
_entity_poly.pdbx_seq_one_letter_code
_entity_poly.pdbx_strand_id
1 'polypeptide(L)'
;TGLVLKTIALRKGNGVQSEEVILEELQVFKIPNPITSMEISVKRQQLYVGSRVGVAQVKLHQCETYGNACAECCLARDPYCAWDGSSCTRYLPAAK
;
A
#
# COMPACT_ATOMS: atom_id res chain seq x y z
N THR A 1 -2.70 -1.88 -19.75
CA THR A 1 -3.24 -2.28 -18.43
C THR A 1 -3.07 -1.10 -17.48
N GLY A 2 -4.00 -0.95 -16.52
CA GLY A 2 -3.99 0.16 -15.54
C GLY A 2 -3.89 -0.38 -14.12
N LEU A 3 -2.98 -1.33 -13.91
CA LEU A 3 -2.78 -2.03 -12.64
C LEU A 3 -1.61 -1.40 -11.88
N VAL A 4 -1.78 -1.24 -10.57
CA VAL A 4 -0.73 -0.84 -9.63
C VAL A 4 -0.53 -1.96 -8.63
N LEU A 5 0.72 -2.37 -8.43
CA LEU A 5 1.10 -3.35 -7.42
C LEU A 5 1.76 -2.64 -6.24
N LYS A 6 1.29 -2.94 -5.04
CA LYS A 6 1.93 -2.52 -3.80
C LYS A 6 2.79 -3.66 -3.29
N THR A 7 4.08 -3.42 -3.10
CA THR A 7 5.05 -4.44 -2.68
C THR A 7 5.88 -3.96 -1.49
N ILE A 8 6.43 -4.92 -0.75
CA ILE A 8 7.48 -4.68 0.25
C ILE A 8 8.70 -5.54 -0.04
N ALA A 9 9.88 -5.02 0.29
CA ALA A 9 11.13 -5.75 0.21
C ALA A 9 11.59 -6.15 1.62
N LEU A 10 11.65 -7.45 1.88
CA LEU A 10 12.12 -8.04 3.13
C LEU A 10 13.58 -8.43 3.00
N ARG A 11 14.48 -7.87 3.81
CA ARG A 11 15.88 -8.32 3.89
C ARG A 11 16.01 -9.54 4.80
N LYS A 12 16.56 -10.63 4.29
CA LYS A 12 17.01 -11.77 5.13
C LYS A 12 18.36 -11.48 5.77
N GLY A 13 18.61 -12.06 6.95
CA GLY A 13 19.65 -11.69 7.93
C GLY A 13 21.12 -11.67 7.48
N ASN A 14 21.41 -12.03 6.24
CA ASN A 14 22.74 -11.99 5.61
C ASN A 14 22.83 -10.97 4.46
N GLY A 15 21.83 -10.10 4.27
CA GLY A 15 21.94 -8.83 3.54
C GLY A 15 22.03 -8.88 2.01
N VAL A 16 22.28 -10.07 1.42
CA VAL A 16 22.52 -10.25 -0.02
C VAL A 16 21.24 -10.49 -0.83
N GLN A 17 20.15 -10.99 -0.23
CA GLN A 17 18.88 -11.22 -0.94
C GLN A 17 17.70 -10.54 -0.24
N SER A 18 16.94 -9.75 -1.01
CA SER A 18 15.64 -9.22 -0.63
C SER A 18 14.53 -10.08 -1.22
N GLU A 19 13.58 -10.49 -0.38
CA GLU A 19 12.35 -11.15 -0.81
C GLU A 19 11.29 -10.07 -1.06
N GLU A 20 10.68 -10.07 -2.25
CA GLU A 20 9.58 -9.17 -2.57
C GLU A 20 8.24 -9.84 -2.28
N VAL A 21 7.39 -9.15 -1.52
CA VAL A 21 6.03 -9.62 -1.21
C VAL A 21 5.04 -8.64 -1.80
N ILE A 22 4.14 -9.13 -2.65
CA ILE A 22 3.01 -8.36 -3.17
C ILE A 22 1.94 -8.30 -2.08
N LEU A 23 1.55 -7.09 -1.69
CA LEU A 23 0.53 -6.86 -0.67
C LEU A 23 -0.85 -6.64 -1.30
N GLU A 24 -0.91 -5.84 -2.37
CA GLU A 24 -2.15 -5.46 -3.02
C GLU A 24 -1.97 -5.33 -4.53
N GLU A 25 -3.02 -5.67 -5.27
CA GLU A 25 -3.16 -5.40 -6.70
C GLU A 25 -4.40 -4.53 -6.92
N LEU A 26 -4.23 -3.38 -7.56
CA LEU A 26 -5.31 -2.41 -7.76
C LEU A 26 -5.44 -2.01 -9.22
N GLN A 27 -6.63 -2.21 -9.78
CA GLN A 27 -7.02 -1.64 -11.07
C GLN A 27 -7.48 -0.19 -10.87
N VAL A 28 -6.64 0.77 -11.21
CA VAL A 28 -6.84 2.19 -10.87
C VAL A 28 -7.87 2.92 -11.75
N PHE A 29 -8.07 2.43 -12.98
CA PHE A 29 -9.04 3.01 -13.93
C PHE A 29 -10.13 1.99 -14.24
N LYS A 30 -11.40 2.44 -14.32
CA LYS A 30 -12.56 1.58 -14.66
C LYS A 30 -12.38 0.85 -15.99
N ILE A 31 -11.86 1.57 -16.99
CA ILE A 31 -11.47 0.99 -18.27
C ILE A 31 -9.93 0.91 -18.26
N PRO A 32 -9.33 -0.28 -18.49
CA PRO A 32 -7.88 -0.43 -18.49
C PRO A 32 -7.21 0.51 -19.49
N ASN A 33 -6.39 1.42 -18.98
CA ASN A 33 -5.61 2.38 -19.77
C ASN A 33 -4.14 2.34 -19.34
N PRO A 34 -3.18 2.53 -20.26
CA PRO A 34 -1.76 2.58 -19.89
C PRO A 34 -1.49 3.70 -18.87
N ILE A 35 -0.78 3.35 -17.81
CA ILE A 35 -0.23 4.32 -16.86
C ILE A 35 0.95 5.03 -17.52
N THR A 36 0.94 6.36 -17.49
CA THR A 36 1.98 7.21 -18.08
C THR A 36 2.78 7.96 -17.03
N SER A 37 2.26 8.12 -15.81
CA SER A 37 2.98 8.75 -14.70
C SER A 37 2.49 8.24 -13.36
N MET A 38 3.38 8.27 -12.36
CA MET A 38 3.08 7.93 -10.97
C MET A 38 3.85 8.88 -10.07
N GLU A 39 3.15 9.56 -9.16
CA GLU A 39 3.74 10.53 -8.24
C GLU A 39 3.24 10.31 -6.83
N ILE A 40 4.16 10.23 -5.87
CA ILE A 40 3.83 9.98 -4.46
C ILE A 40 3.88 11.27 -3.64
N SER A 41 2.81 11.53 -2.88
CA SER A 41 2.77 12.59 -1.90
C SER A 41 2.71 11.99 -0.49
N VAL A 42 3.87 11.85 0.15
CA VAL A 42 3.96 11.36 1.53
C VAL A 42 3.19 12.29 2.48
N LYS A 43 3.26 13.61 2.30
CA LYS A 43 2.51 14.56 3.14
C LYS A 43 0.99 14.35 3.07
N ARG A 44 0.45 14.05 1.89
CA ARG A 44 -0.98 13.81 1.69
C ARG A 44 -1.39 12.35 1.89
N GLN A 45 -0.42 11.44 1.95
CA GLN A 45 -0.62 9.99 1.98
C GLN A 45 -1.37 9.49 0.75
N GLN A 46 -0.97 9.99 -0.43
CA GLN A 46 -1.61 9.68 -1.70
C GLN A 46 -0.56 9.32 -2.77
N LEU A 47 -0.96 8.43 -3.66
CA LEU A 47 -0.33 8.16 -4.94
C LEU A 47 -1.24 8.72 -6.04
N TYR A 48 -0.67 9.54 -6.93
CA TYR A 48 -1.35 10.06 -8.10
C TYR A 48 -0.89 9.27 -9.33
N VAL A 49 -1.83 8.69 -10.07
CA VAL A 49 -1.56 7.82 -11.22
C VAL A 49 -2.15 8.46 -12.46
N GLY A 50 -1.30 8.86 -13.40
CA GLY A 50 -1.70 9.52 -14.65
C GLY A 50 -1.83 8.54 -15.81
N SER A 51 -2.76 8.84 -16.71
CA SER A 51 -2.95 8.19 -18.00
C SER A 51 -3.44 9.21 -19.03
N ARG A 52 -3.56 8.78 -20.29
CA ARG A 52 -4.14 9.64 -21.35
C ARG A 52 -5.60 10.03 -21.12
N VAL A 53 -6.32 9.28 -20.28
CA VAL A 53 -7.75 9.51 -20.00
C VAL A 53 -7.98 10.30 -18.73
N GLY A 54 -6.95 10.55 -17.92
CA GLY A 54 -7.05 11.33 -16.68
C GLY A 54 -6.09 10.87 -15.59
N VAL A 55 -6.34 11.37 -14.38
CA VAL A 55 -5.54 11.09 -13.18
C VAL A 55 -6.41 10.40 -12.12
N ALA A 56 -5.91 9.30 -11.58
CA ALA A 56 -6.48 8.63 -10.42
C ALA A 56 -5.70 9.02 -9.16
N GLN A 57 -6.42 9.13 -8.04
CA GLN A 57 -5.83 9.33 -6.72
C GLN A 57 -6.07 8.08 -5.88
N VAL A 58 -5.00 7.52 -5.32
CA VAL A 58 -4.99 6.26 -4.59
C VAL A 58 -4.38 6.50 -3.21
N LYS A 59 -5.05 6.06 -2.13
CA LYS A 59 -4.47 6.12 -0.78
C LYS A 59 -3.26 5.20 -0.68
N LEU A 60 -2.22 5.59 0.06
CA LEU A 60 -1.06 4.71 0.29
C LEU A 60 -1.38 3.51 1.20
N HIS A 61 -2.43 3.62 2.00
CA HIS A 61 -2.91 2.60 2.93
C HIS A 61 -4.43 2.67 3.09
N GLN A 62 -5.01 1.52 3.39
CA GLN A 62 -6.44 1.33 3.64
C GLN A 62 -6.60 0.27 4.74
N CYS A 63 -5.99 0.51 5.91
CA CYS A 63 -5.89 -0.47 6.99
C CYS A 63 -7.24 -1.05 7.40
N GLU A 64 -8.30 -0.24 7.30
CA GLU A 64 -9.68 -0.60 7.58
C GLU A 64 -10.21 -1.76 6.72
N THR A 65 -9.57 -2.08 5.58
CA THR A 65 -10.02 -3.16 4.68
C THR A 65 -9.47 -4.53 5.03
N TYR A 66 -8.45 -4.63 5.90
CA TYR A 66 -7.81 -5.91 6.19
C TYR A 66 -8.59 -6.80 7.15
N GLY A 67 -9.56 -6.25 7.89
CA GLY A 67 -10.42 -7.01 8.79
C GLY A 67 -10.46 -6.42 10.20
N ASN A 68 -11.23 -7.09 11.07
CA ASN A 68 -11.53 -6.63 12.42
C ASN A 68 -10.84 -7.46 13.50
N ALA A 69 -10.04 -8.46 13.13
CA ALA A 69 -9.24 -9.24 14.06
C ALA A 69 -7.75 -8.87 13.99
N CYS A 70 -7.08 -8.98 15.14
CA CYS A 70 -5.63 -8.78 15.24
C CYS A 70 -4.84 -9.65 14.25
N ALA A 71 -5.23 -10.93 14.10
CA ALA A 71 -4.56 -11.86 13.19
C ALA A 71 -4.61 -11.39 11.72
N GLU A 72 -5.75 -10.83 11.28
CA GLU A 72 -5.91 -10.35 9.90
C GLU A 72 -5.02 -9.12 9.65
N CYS A 73 -5.04 -8.16 10.58
CA CYS A 73 -4.20 -6.96 10.51
C CYS A 73 -2.70 -7.31 10.47
N CYS A 74 -2.26 -8.23 11.32
CA CYS A 74 -0.86 -8.67 11.38
C CYS A 74 -0.42 -9.43 10.12
N LEU A 75 -1.31 -10.24 9.53
CA LEU A 75 -1.01 -11.00 8.32
C LEU A 75 -0.99 -10.15 7.05
N ALA A 76 -1.62 -8.97 7.05
CA ALA A 76 -1.60 -8.04 5.93
C ALA A 76 -0.19 -7.51 5.61
N ARG A 77 0.72 -7.47 6.60
CA ARG A 77 2.14 -7.06 6.45
C ARG A 77 2.36 -5.67 5.85
N ASP A 78 1.32 -4.84 5.77
CA ASP A 78 1.42 -3.48 5.27
C ASP A 78 2.13 -2.59 6.29
N PRO A 79 3.31 -2.02 5.97
CA PRO A 79 4.07 -1.19 6.90
C PRO A 79 3.34 0.10 7.33
N TYR A 80 2.29 0.48 6.62
CA TYR A 80 1.44 1.60 7.03
C TYR A 80 0.38 1.23 8.07
N CYS A 81 0.17 -0.06 8.36
CA CYS A 81 -0.93 -0.55 9.17
C CYS A 81 -0.46 -1.36 10.38
N ALA A 82 -1.17 -1.20 11.49
CA ALA A 82 -0.92 -1.95 12.72
C ALA A 82 -2.21 -2.13 13.52
N TRP A 83 -2.22 -3.16 14.37
CA TRP A 83 -3.31 -3.38 15.31
C TRP A 83 -3.13 -2.46 16.53
N ASP A 84 -4.13 -1.61 16.81
CA ASP A 84 -4.07 -0.67 17.94
C ASP A 84 -4.65 -1.24 19.25
N GLY A 85 -5.06 -2.51 19.26
CA GLY A 85 -5.76 -3.15 20.37
C GLY A 85 -7.26 -3.30 20.14
N SER A 86 -7.84 -2.52 19.22
CA SER A 86 -9.27 -2.49 18.92
C SER A 86 -9.60 -2.69 17.44
N SER A 87 -8.79 -2.14 16.53
CA SER A 87 -9.00 -2.23 15.09
C SER A 87 -7.67 -2.12 14.33
N CYS A 88 -7.69 -2.47 13.04
CA CYS A 88 -6.54 -2.29 12.16
C CYS A 88 -6.50 -0.84 11.69
N THR A 89 -5.55 -0.07 12.22
CA THR A 89 -5.44 1.37 11.94
C THR A 89 -4.06 1.70 11.40
N ARG A 90 -3.90 2.96 10.99
CA ARG A 90 -2.62 3.44 10.48
C ARG A 90 -1.58 3.39 11.60
N TYR A 91 -0.43 2.79 11.32
CA TYR A 91 0.71 2.83 12.21
C TYR A 91 1.19 4.27 12.40
N LEU A 92 1.19 4.72 13.64
CA LEU A 92 1.78 5.97 14.08
C LEU A 92 2.97 5.62 14.97
N PRO A 93 4.21 6.01 14.60
CA PRO A 93 5.34 5.84 15.48
C PRO A 93 5.04 6.53 16.82
N ALA A 94 5.26 5.83 17.93
CA ALA A 94 5.17 6.45 19.24
C ALA A 94 6.09 7.68 19.25
N ALA A 95 5.55 8.83 19.68
CA ALA A 95 6.37 10.01 19.92
C ALA A 95 7.44 9.60 20.94
N LYS A 96 8.71 9.77 20.54
CA LYS A 96 9.86 9.42 21.37
C LYS A 96 10.06 10.44 22.48
#